data_AF-A0A838QXX2-F1
#
_entry.id   AF-A0A838QXX2-F1
#
_cell.length_a   1.000
_cell.length_b   1.000
_cell.length_c   1.000
_cell.angle_alpha   90.00
_cell.angle_beta   90.00
_cell.angle_gamma   90.00
#
_symmetry.space_group_name_H-M   'P 1'
#
loop_
_entity.id
_entity.type
_entity.pdbx_description
1 polymer ?
#
loop_
_entity_poly.entity_id
_entity_poly.type
_entity_poly.pdbx_seq_one_letter_code
_entity_poly.pdbx_strand_id
1 'polypeptide(L)' 'GTAGPDSDVDLLVVDSFSGKGWRRAVEILGRVQPNFPIDLLVRKPEEIEWRVQAGDPFINDIVNEGVILHAADHSGMD' A
#
# COMPACT_ATOMS: atom_id res chain seq x y z
N GLY A 1 3.16 -6.44 18.91
CA GLY A 1 2.96 -5.58 20.10
C GLY A 1 1.49 -5.24 20.21
N THR A 2 1.07 -4.57 21.28
CA THR A 2 -0.30 -4.02 21.39
C THR A 2 -0.29 -2.62 20.76
N ALA A 3 -1.17 -2.35 19.80
CA ALA A 3 -1.29 -1.03 19.20
C ALA A 3 -1.65 0.02 20.26
N GLY A 4 -1.02 1.19 20.21
CA GLY A 4 -1.24 2.31 21.13
C GLY A 4 -1.35 3.65 20.40
N PRO A 5 -1.61 4.75 21.12
CA PRO A 5 -1.78 6.08 20.52
C PRO A 5 -0.58 6.60 19.73
N ASP A 6 0.62 6.12 20.07
CA ASP A 6 1.88 6.50 19.43
C ASP A 6 2.32 5.50 18.34
N SER A 7 1.48 4.49 18.03
CA SER A 7 1.75 3.57 16.93
C SER A 7 1.63 4.28 15.59
N ASP A 8 2.51 3.91 14.67
CA ASP A 8 2.45 4.27 13.26
C ASP A 8 1.23 3.64 12.57
N VAL A 9 0.89 4.21 11.42
CA VAL A 9 -0.12 3.67 10.52
C VAL A 9 0.59 3.11 9.29
N ASP A 10 0.51 1.79 9.11
CA ASP A 10 0.96 1.11 7.90
C ASP A 10 -0.09 1.21 6.80
N LEU A 11 0.31 1.64 5.60
CA LEU A 11 -0.57 1.73 4.44
C LEU A 11 0.05 1.03 3.23
N LEU A 12 -0.73 0.17 2.59
CA LEU A 12 -0.47 -0.33 1.24
C LEU A 12 -1.38 0.40 0.24
N VAL A 13 -0.77 1.08 -0.72
CA VAL A 13 -1.47 1.63 -1.90
C VAL A 13 -1.12 0.79 -3.11
N VAL A 14 -2.14 0.26 -3.77
CA VAL A 14 -2.02 -0.47 -5.03
C VAL A 14 -2.50 0.44 -6.15
N ASP A 15 -1.60 0.86 -7.04
CA ASP A 15 -1.87 1.85 -8.10
C ASP A 15 -1.02 1.58 -9.34
N SER A 16 -1.49 2.01 -10.51
CA SER A 16 -0.77 1.95 -11.78
C SER A 16 0.14 3.17 -11.92
N PHE A 17 1.45 2.98 -11.81
CA PHE A 17 2.43 4.07 -11.93
C PHE A 17 3.69 3.68 -12.73
N SER A 18 4.42 4.69 -13.16
CA SER A 18 5.73 4.53 -13.82
C SER A 18 6.88 4.66 -12.83
N GLY A 19 7.93 3.86 -13.02
CA GLY A 19 9.13 3.93 -12.19
C GLY A 19 9.08 3.04 -10.95
N LYS A 20 9.58 3.54 -9.81
CA LYS A 20 9.79 2.76 -8.58
C LYS A 20 8.76 3.14 -7.52
N GLY A 21 8.20 2.14 -6.83
CA GLY A 21 7.17 2.35 -5.79
C GLY A 21 7.60 3.32 -4.69
N TRP A 22 8.84 3.26 -4.23
CA TRP A 22 9.34 4.20 -3.21
C TRP A 22 9.36 5.66 -3.69
N ARG A 23 9.55 5.92 -5.00
CA ARG A 23 9.45 7.29 -5.55
C ARG A 23 8.00 7.76 -5.53
N ARG A 24 7.06 6.88 -5.87
CA ARG A 24 5.62 7.16 -5.78
C ARG A 24 5.20 7.39 -4.33
N ALA A 25 5.74 6.62 -3.37
CA ALA A 25 5.51 6.82 -1.95
C ALA A 25 5.97 8.22 -1.49
N VAL A 26 7.19 8.63 -1.86
CA VAL A 26 7.72 9.97 -1.57
C VAL A 26 6.84 11.07 -2.19
N GLU A 27 6.36 10.89 -3.42
CA GLU A 27 5.44 11.83 -4.08
C GLU A 27 4.12 11.97 -3.30
N ILE A 28 3.52 10.85 -2.86
CA ILE A 28 2.28 10.85 -2.07
C ILE A 28 2.51 11.54 -0.72
N LEU A 29 3.54 11.14 0.02
CA LEU A 29 3.87 11.71 1.33
C LEU A 29 4.18 13.21 1.24
N GLY A 30 4.90 13.63 0.20
CA GLY A 30 5.19 15.04 -0.05
C GLY A 30 3.96 15.89 -0.38
N ARG A 31 2.89 15.28 -0.91
CA ARG A 31 1.62 15.98 -1.18
C ARG A 31 0.70 15.98 0.03
N VAL A 32 0.50 14.82 0.66
CA VAL A 32 -0.44 14.64 1.77
C VAL A 32 0.08 15.29 3.05
N GLN A 33 1.40 15.25 3.28
CA GLN A 33 2.06 15.81 4.47
C GLN A 33 1.35 15.38 5.77
N PRO A 34 1.30 14.06 6.06
CA PRO A 34 0.60 13.55 7.23
C PRO A 34 1.18 14.13 8.52
N ASN A 35 0.30 14.42 9.49
CA ASN A 35 0.66 14.93 10.81
C ASN A 35 0.83 13.82 11.86
N PHE A 36 0.95 12.57 11.41
CA PHE A 36 1.22 11.38 12.22
C PHE A 36 2.19 10.45 11.49
N PRO A 37 2.89 9.53 12.19
CA PRO A 37 3.81 8.59 11.57
C PRO A 37 3.07 7.63 10.63
N ILE A 38 3.58 7.49 9.39
CA ILE A 38 3.03 6.58 8.38
C ILE A 38 4.17 5.81 7.72
N ASP A 39 4.00 4.49 7.65
CA ASP A 39 4.79 3.62 6.78
C ASP A 39 3.99 3.31 5.51
N LEU A 40 4.37 3.97 4.41
CA LEU A 40 3.65 3.87 3.13
C LEU A 40 4.40 2.97 2.13
N LEU A 41 3.76 1.84 1.80
CA LEU A 41 4.16 1.00 0.69
C LEU A 41 3.29 1.27 -0.54
N VAL A 42 3.91 1.51 -1.69
CA VAL A 42 3.21 1.64 -2.97
C VAL A 42 3.65 0.54 -3.91
N ARG A 43 2.70 -0.27 -4.40
CA ARG A 43 2.93 -1.40 -5.29
C ARG A 43 2.03 -1.31 -6.51
N LYS A 44 2.48 -1.94 -7.59
CA LYS A 44 1.63 -2.13 -8.76
C LYS A 44 0.73 -3.35 -8.58
N PRO A 45 -0.44 -3.40 -9.24
CA PRO A 45 -1.30 -4.58 -9.21
C PRO A 45 -0.56 -5.88 -9.54
N GLU A 46 0.24 -5.88 -10.61
CA GLU A 46 0.98 -7.06 -11.05
C GLU A 46 2.05 -7.52 -10.04
N GLU A 47 2.60 -6.61 -9.23
CA GLU A 47 3.56 -6.97 -8.17
C GLU A 47 2.85 -7.65 -6.99
N ILE A 48 1.63 -7.22 -6.67
CA ILE A 48 0.81 -7.83 -5.61
C ILE A 48 0.37 -9.22 -6.05
N GLU A 49 -0.21 -9.35 -7.25
CA GLU A 49 -0.64 -10.64 -7.79
C GLU A 49 0.49 -11.66 -7.80
N TRP A 50 1.65 -11.27 -8.34
CA TRP A 50 2.82 -12.14 -8.39
C TRP A 50 3.29 -12.57 -6.98
N ARG A 51 3.30 -11.65 -6.00
CA ARG A 51 3.75 -11.94 -4.63
C ARG A 51 2.78 -12.86 -3.88
N VAL A 52 1.48 -12.65 -4.05
CA VAL A 52 0.46 -13.55 -3.49
C VAL A 52 0.64 -14.96 -4.06
N GLN A 53 0.81 -15.08 -5.38
CA GLN A 53 1.05 -16.37 -6.04
C GLN A 53 2.37 -17.03 -5.58
N ALA A 54 3.40 -16.22 -5.33
CA ALA A 54 4.68 -16.70 -4.81
C ALA A 54 4.66 -17.08 -3.32
N GLY A 55 3.53 -16.87 -2.62
CA GLY A 55 3.40 -17.17 -1.20
C GLY A 55 4.15 -16.19 -0.30
N ASP A 56 4.35 -14.93 -0.73
CA ASP A 56 4.99 -13.89 0.08
C ASP A 56 4.19 -13.68 1.38
N PRO A 57 4.73 -14.06 2.56
CA PRO A 57 3.96 -14.02 3.80
C PRO A 57 3.58 -12.59 4.19
N PHE A 58 4.42 -11.61 3.88
CA PHE A 58 4.16 -10.21 4.22
C PHE A 58 2.97 -9.66 3.42
N ILE A 59 2.94 -9.91 2.10
CA ILE A 59 1.81 -9.48 1.27
C ILE A 59 0.54 -10.26 1.59
N ASN A 60 0.66 -11.58 1.83
CA ASN A 60 -0.49 -12.40 2.17
C ASN A 60 -1.15 -11.96 3.48
N ASP A 61 -0.37 -11.63 4.51
CA ASP A 61 -0.92 -11.12 5.78
C ASP A 61 -1.67 -9.80 5.57
N ILE A 62 -1.12 -8.86 4.78
CA ILE A 62 -1.79 -7.59 4.46
C ILE A 62 -3.11 -7.84 3.71
N VAL A 63 -3.12 -8.74 2.72
CA VAL A 63 -4.31 -9.03 1.91
C VAL A 63 -5.40 -9.74 2.72
N ASN A 64 -5.02 -10.64 3.62
CA ASN A 64 -5.97 -11.44 4.39
C ASN A 64 -6.54 -10.72 5.62
N GLU A 65 -5.70 -9.94 6.30
CA GLU A 65 -6.05 -9.32 7.59
C GLU A 65 -6.22 -7.79 7.52
N GLY A 66 -5.82 -7.18 6.41
CA GLY A 66 -5.90 -5.74 6.20
C GLY A 66 -7.34 -5.23 6.05
N VAL A 67 -7.52 -3.93 6.33
CA VAL A 67 -8.80 -3.24 6.14
C VAL A 67 -8.74 -2.38 4.89
N ILE A 68 -9.69 -2.58 3.98
CA ILE A 68 -9.82 -1.73 2.78
C ILE A 68 -10.34 -0.36 3.21
N LEU A 69 -9.50 0.67 3.05
CA LEU A 69 -9.89 2.06 3.27
C LEU A 69 -10.52 2.70 2.02
N HIS A 70 -10.09 2.25 0.83
CA HIS A 70 -10.59 2.72 -0.46
C HIS A 70 -10.42 1.65 -1.54
N ALA A 71 -11.45 1.48 -2.38
CA ALA A 71 -11.40 0.68 -3.58
C ALA A 71 -12.10 1.45 -4.71
N ALA A 72 -11.42 1.63 -5.83
CA ALA A 72 -11.99 2.18 -7.05
C ALA A 72 -12.15 1.08 -8.08
N ASP A 73 -13.32 0.99 -8.71
CA ASP A 73 -13.53 0.10 -9.84
C ASP A 73 -12.68 0.58 -11.02
N HIS A 74 -11.63 -0.17 -11.35
CA HIS A 74 -10.78 0.07 -12.51
C HIS A 74 -11.36 -0.53 -13.80
N SER A 75 -12.68 -0.54 -13.95
CA SER A 75 -13.37 -1.13 -15.12
C SER A 75 -13.29 -0.25 -16.38
N GLY A 76 -12.25 0.58 -16.56
CA GLY A 76 -12.29 1.62 -17.59
C GLY A 76 -10.97 2.28 -17.98
N MET A 77 -9.85 1.57 -17.95
CA MET A 77 -8.65 2.02 -18.67
C MET A 77 -8.00 0.84 -19.39
N ASP A 78 -8.41 0.68 -20.64
CA ASP A 78 -7.62 0.03 -21.69
C ASP A 78 -6.37 0.86 -22.02
#